data_AF-A0A9W8QBW2-F1
#
_entry.id   AF-A0A9W8QBW2-F1
#
_cell.length_a   1.000
_cell.length_b   1.000
_cell.length_c   1.000
_cell.angle_alpha   90.00
_cell.angle_beta   90.00
_cell.angle_gamma   90.00
#
_symmetry.space_group_name_H-M   'P 1'
#
loop_
_entity.id
_entity.type
_entity.pdbx_description
1 polymer ?
#
loop_
_entity_poly.entity_id
_entity_poly.type
_entity_poly.pdbx_seq_one_letter_code
_entity_poly.pdbx_strand_id
1 'polypeptide(L)'
;MDRHLQFDDGRIWVARVRTPGPNYLAGGEKMLEPEACLKSEIVNATFLKKSSSIPIQTVYGFDLGVTDEVGGPYELFEHVGETTANELRVLRNGNDSNMYGTREQDKKFRQKLAEI
;
A
#
# COMPACT_ATOMS: atom_id res chain seq x y z
N MET A 1 1.77 1.56 11.62
CA MET A 1 2.76 0.63 12.18
C MET A 1 2.62 -0.69 11.45
N ASP A 2 3.71 -1.26 10.94
CA ASP A 2 3.66 -2.53 10.22
C ASP A 2 4.19 -3.65 11.11
N ARG A 3 3.44 -4.76 11.22
CA ARG A 3 3.77 -5.94 12.00
C ARG A 3 3.84 -7.15 11.07
N HIS A 4 4.99 -7.81 11.04
CA HIS A 4 5.17 -9.03 10.29
C HIS A 4 4.63 -10.21 11.11
N LEU A 5 3.75 -10.99 10.51
CA LEU A 5 3.09 -12.15 11.08
C LEU A 5 3.47 -13.36 10.23
N GLN A 6 3.82 -14.47 10.88
CA GLN A 6 4.03 -15.74 10.22
C GLN A 6 2.92 -16.67 10.65
N PHE A 7 2.10 -17.12 9.69
CA PHE A 7 1.09 -18.14 9.93
C PHE A 7 1.60 -19.51 9.49
N ASP A 8 0.84 -20.56 9.79
CA ASP A 8 1.18 -21.95 9.45
C ASP A 8 1.22 -22.23 7.94
N ASP A 9 0.78 -21.28 7.11
CA ASP A 9 0.78 -21.35 5.64
C ASP A 9 2.19 -21.13 5.03
N GLY A 10 3.20 -20.87 5.85
CA GLY A 10 4.58 -20.64 5.43
C GLY A 10 4.79 -19.30 4.73
N ARG A 11 3.78 -18.42 4.70
CA ARG A 11 3.87 -17.08 4.11
C ARG A 11 4.14 -16.04 5.19
N ILE A 12 4.78 -14.94 4.79
CA ILE A 12 4.93 -13.77 5.64
C ILE A 12 3.76 -12.85 5.34
N TRP A 13 3.07 -12.42 6.39
CA TRP A 13 1.96 -11.50 6.33
C TRP A 13 2.34 -10.20 7.02
N VAL A 14 1.75 -9.10 6.57
CA VAL A 14 1.95 -7.78 7.17
C VAL A 14 0.60 -7.25 7.60
N ALA A 15 0.48 -6.99 8.89
CA ALA A 15 -0.62 -6.20 9.46
C ALA A 15 -0.16 -4.75 9.60
N ARG A 16 -0.82 -3.83 8.92
CA ARG A 16 -0.60 -2.39 9.06
C ARG A 16 -1.68 -1.78 9.95
N VAL A 17 -1.30 -1.42 11.16
CA VAL A 17 -2.16 -0.76 12.15
C VAL A 17 -2.04 0.75 12.02
N ARG A 18 -3.17 1.44 11.92
CA ARG A 18 -3.28 2.90 11.95
C ARG A 18 -3.39 3.35 13.38
N THR A 19 -2.25 3.73 13.94
CA THR A 19 -2.20 4.40 15.24
C THR A 19 -2.80 5.80 15.10
N PRO A 20 -3.65 6.26 16.03
CA PRO A 20 -4.09 7.65 16.05
C PRO A 20 -2.84 8.54 16.20
N GLY A 21 -2.54 9.32 15.16
CA GLY A 21 -1.53 10.37 15.22
C GLY A 21 -2.11 11.64 15.85
N PRO A 22 -1.28 12.67 16.14
CA PRO A 22 -1.82 13.97 16.48
C PRO A 22 -2.79 14.43 15.37
N ASN A 23 -3.96 14.95 15.74
CA ASN A 23 -5.04 15.35 14.81
C ASN A 23 -4.66 16.48 13.83
N TYR A 24 -3.39 16.89 13.81
CA TYR A 24 -2.86 17.99 13.04
C TYR A 24 -1.56 17.56 12.34
N LEU A 25 -1.51 17.75 11.03
CA LEU A 25 -0.25 17.73 10.29
C LEU A 25 0.63 18.91 10.74
N ALA A 26 1.95 18.80 10.56
CA ALA A 26 2.85 19.93 10.70
C ALA A 26 2.46 21.01 9.67
N GLY A 27 1.63 21.96 10.08
CA GLY A 27 0.96 22.91 9.18
C GLY A 27 -0.49 23.26 9.57
N GLY A 28 -1.08 22.58 10.54
CA GLY A 28 -2.42 22.91 11.07
C GLY A 28 -3.60 22.35 10.26
N GLU A 29 -3.33 21.61 9.19
CA GLU A 29 -4.37 20.86 8.47
C GLU A 29 -4.87 19.69 9.33
N LYS A 30 -6.19 19.57 9.41
CA LYS A 30 -6.85 18.47 10.13
C LYS A 30 -6.56 17.17 9.39
N MET A 31 -5.92 16.22 10.08
CA MET A 31 -5.68 14.90 9.52
C MET A 31 -7.03 14.17 9.37
N LEU A 32 -7.20 13.41 8.28
CA LEU A 32 -8.35 12.52 8.14
C LEU A 32 -8.37 11.54 9.33
N GLU A 33 -9.58 11.21 9.80
CA GLU A 33 -9.75 10.20 10.84
C GLU A 33 -9.11 8.87 10.38
N PRO A 34 -8.46 8.10 11.27
CA PRO A 34 -7.72 6.89 10.90
C PRO A 34 -8.52 5.89 10.05
N GLU A 35 -9.82 5.75 10.33
CA GLU A 35 -10.75 4.95 9.54
C GLU A 35 -10.89 5.45 8.10
N ALA A 36 -11.06 6.76 7.91
CA ALA A 36 -11.23 7.36 6.58
C ALA A 36 -9.96 7.24 5.73
N CYS A 37 -8.79 7.39 6.36
CA CYS A 37 -7.50 7.11 5.71
C CYS A 37 -7.43 5.66 5.23
N LEU A 38 -7.70 4.70 6.12
CA LEU A 38 -7.59 3.29 5.79
C LEU A 38 -8.60 2.87 4.71
N LYS A 39 -9.85 3.36 4.79
CA LYS A 39 -10.85 3.15 3.73
C LYS A 39 -10.35 3.64 2.36
N SER A 40 -9.77 4.84 2.31
CA SER A 40 -9.24 5.41 1.06
C SER A 40 -8.11 4.54 0.49
N GLU A 41 -7.22 4.05 1.33
CA GLU A 41 -6.11 3.19 0.93
C GLU A 41 -6.58 1.86 0.36
N ILE A 42 -7.53 1.19 1.03
CA ILE A 42 -8.09 -0.09 0.57
C ILE A 42 -8.78 0.09 -0.79
N VAL A 43 -9.57 1.16 -0.95
CA VAL A 43 -10.25 1.47 -2.22
C VAL A 43 -9.23 1.76 -3.32
N ASN A 44 -8.20 2.55 -3.04
CA ASN A 44 -7.17 2.89 -4.00
C ASN A 44 -6.34 1.66 -4.40
N ALA A 45 -5.94 0.83 -3.44
CA ALA A 45 -5.21 -0.40 -3.71
C ALA A 45 -6.05 -1.34 -4.59
N THR A 46 -7.35 -1.48 -4.29
CA THR A 46 -8.29 -2.27 -5.09
C THR A 46 -8.45 -1.71 -6.50
N PHE A 47 -8.58 -0.39 -6.63
CA PHE A 47 -8.70 0.27 -7.92
C PHE A 47 -7.44 0.08 -8.75
N LEU A 48 -6.26 0.41 -8.20
CA LEU A 48 -4.98 0.31 -8.90
C LEU A 48 -4.66 -1.13 -9.30
N LYS A 49 -4.99 -2.12 -8.47
CA LYS A 49 -4.84 -3.53 -8.84
C LYS A 49 -5.72 -3.93 -10.03
N LYS A 50 -6.88 -3.30 -10.20
CA LYS A 50 -7.79 -3.54 -11.33
C LYS A 50 -7.45 -2.72 -12.58
N SER A 51 -6.96 -1.50 -12.40
CA SER A 51 -6.79 -0.51 -13.47
C SER A 51 -5.34 -0.34 -13.92
N SER A 52 -4.39 -0.96 -13.24
CA SER A 52 -2.97 -0.86 -13.56
C SER A 52 -2.26 -2.20 -13.46
N SER A 53 -1.10 -2.24 -14.08
CA SER A 53 -0.13 -3.33 -14.05
C SER A 53 0.80 -3.31 -12.85
N ILE A 54 0.67 -2.28 -12.00
CA ILE A 54 1.58 -2.06 -10.90
C ILE A 54 1.39 -3.21 -9.92
N PRO A 55 2.47 -3.86 -9.45
CA PRO A 55 2.38 -4.89 -8.44
C PRO A 55 1.96 -4.25 -7.11
N ILE A 56 0.65 -4.11 -6.92
CA ILE A 56 0.04 -3.59 -5.69
C ILE A 56 -0.28 -4.76 -4.77
N GLN A 57 0.08 -4.59 -3.49
CA GLN A 57 -0.26 -5.55 -2.43
C GLN A 57 -1.76 -5.81 -2.36
N THR A 58 -2.12 -7.07 -2.13
CA THR A 58 -3.53 -7.46 -1.99
C THR A 58 -3.93 -7.34 -0.54
N VAL A 59 -4.93 -6.51 -0.25
CA VAL A 59 -5.56 -6.48 1.07
C VAL A 59 -6.47 -7.69 1.19
N TYR A 60 -6.17 -8.58 2.12
CA TYR A 60 -6.91 -9.84 2.36
C TYR A 60 -7.89 -9.73 3.54
N GLY A 61 -7.61 -8.82 4.47
CA GLY A 61 -8.50 -8.54 5.60
C GLY A 61 -8.27 -7.13 6.09
N PHE A 62 -9.28 -6.53 6.70
CA PHE A 62 -9.15 -5.23 7.35
C PHE A 62 -10.19 -5.10 8.46
N ASP A 63 -9.88 -4.30 9.46
CA ASP A 63 -10.82 -3.81 10.45
C ASP A 63 -10.74 -2.30 10.53
N LEU A 64 -11.91 -1.67 10.58
CA LEU A 64 -12.07 -0.22 10.65
C LEU A 64 -12.43 0.25 12.07
N GLY A 65 -12.67 -0.69 12.98
CA GLY A 65 -12.91 -0.47 14.39
C GLY A 65 -11.77 0.29 15.04
N VAL A 66 -12.14 1.30 15.83
CA VAL A 66 -11.20 2.11 16.63
C VAL A 66 -11.16 1.62 18.08
N THR A 67 -11.84 0.52 18.40
CA THR A 67 -12.15 0.09 19.77
C THR A 67 -11.55 -1.25 20.17
N ASP A 68 -10.86 -1.94 19.27
CA ASP A 68 -10.39 -3.29 19.55
C ASP A 68 -9.03 -3.29 20.26
N GLU A 69 -8.71 -4.39 20.94
CA GLU A 69 -7.46 -4.62 21.71
C GLU A 69 -6.17 -4.35 20.91
N VAL A 70 -6.29 -4.25 19.59
CA VAL A 70 -5.24 -3.94 18.61
C VAL A 70 -4.86 -2.44 18.61
N GLY A 71 -5.70 -1.56 19.16
CA GLY A 71 -5.40 -0.14 19.37
C GLY A 71 -5.68 0.79 18.18
N GLY A 72 -6.38 0.31 17.15
CA GLY A 72 -6.84 1.12 16.02
C GLY A 72 -7.13 0.32 14.74
N PRO A 73 -7.66 0.97 13.69
CA PRO A 73 -7.96 0.34 12.41
C PRO A 73 -6.74 -0.34 11.80
N TYR A 74 -6.91 -1.46 11.11
CA TYR A 74 -5.80 -2.18 10.49
C TYR A 74 -6.17 -2.83 9.15
N GLU A 75 -5.17 -3.04 8.30
CA GLU A 75 -5.25 -3.88 7.12
C GLU A 75 -4.23 -5.02 7.21
N LEU A 76 -4.57 -6.17 6.62
CA LEU A 76 -3.74 -7.35 6.51
C LEU A 76 -3.49 -7.65 5.03
N PHE A 77 -2.23 -7.76 4.66
CA PHE A 77 -1.81 -8.13 3.31
C PHE A 77 -0.64 -9.10 3.35
N GLU A 78 -0.50 -9.89 2.29
CA GLU A 78 0.65 -10.78 2.13
C GLU A 78 1.91 -9.94 1.89
N HIS A 79 2.99 -10.28 2.58
CA HIS A 79 4.30 -9.68 2.31
C HIS A 79 4.80 -10.18 0.97
N VAL A 80 4.87 -9.28 -0.02
CA VAL A 80 5.53 -9.57 -1.29
C VAL A 80 7.04 -9.38 -1.07
N GLY A 81 7.65 -10.36 -0.42
CA GLY A 81 9.07 -10.41 -0.16
C GLY A 81 9.81 -11.06 -1.32
N GLU A 82 10.32 -10.25 -2.25
CA GLU A 82 11.69 -10.32 -2.80
C GLU A 82 11.84 -9.24 -3.87
N THR A 83 12.45 -8.12 -3.49
CA THR A 83 12.95 -7.07 -4.38
C THR A 83 11.95 -6.48 -5.38
N THR A 84 10.88 -5.85 -4.88
CA THR A 84 10.08 -4.91 -5.68
C THR A 84 11.01 -3.94 -6.43
N ALA A 85 12.13 -3.51 -5.83
CA ALA A 85 13.14 -2.69 -6.50
C ALA A 85 13.84 -3.37 -7.70
N ASN A 86 14.23 -4.65 -7.64
CA ASN A 86 14.85 -5.33 -8.79
C ASN A 86 13.82 -5.68 -9.86
N GLU A 87 12.61 -6.11 -9.48
CA GLU A 87 11.51 -6.37 -10.42
C GLU A 87 11.06 -5.07 -11.11
N LEU A 88 10.92 -3.97 -10.36
CA LEU A 88 10.67 -2.63 -10.92
C LEU A 88 11.83 -2.16 -11.80
N ARG A 89 13.08 -2.51 -11.47
CA ARG A 89 14.26 -2.24 -12.31
C ARG A 89 14.29 -3.07 -13.59
N VAL A 90 13.71 -4.27 -13.61
CA VAL A 90 13.50 -5.07 -14.82
C VAL A 90 12.37 -4.47 -15.67
N LEU A 91 11.26 -4.07 -15.04
CA LEU A 91 10.15 -3.35 -15.65
C LEU A 91 10.54 -1.94 -16.18
N ARG A 92 11.63 -1.35 -15.68
CA ARG A 92 12.23 -0.11 -16.21
C ARG A 92 12.66 -0.25 -17.68
N ASN A 93 13.04 -1.46 -18.09
CA ASN A 93 13.64 -1.73 -19.39
C ASN A 93 12.73 -2.56 -20.32
N GLY A 94 11.53 -2.98 -19.88
CA GLY A 94 10.74 -3.99 -20.57
C GLY A 94 9.24 -3.72 -20.63
N ASN A 95 8.76 -3.60 -21.88
CA ASN A 95 7.39 -3.72 -22.41
C ASN A 95 6.37 -2.58 -22.19
N ASP A 96 5.94 -2.00 -23.32
CA ASP A 96 4.84 -1.01 -23.47
C ASP A 96 3.44 -1.60 -23.16
N SER A 97 3.33 -2.87 -22.77
CA SER A 97 2.04 -3.57 -22.58
C SER A 97 1.38 -3.31 -21.22
N ASN A 98 2.02 -2.58 -20.32
CA ASN A 98 1.61 -2.44 -18.93
C ASN A 98 1.82 -1.01 -18.40
N MET A 99 1.27 0.00 -19.10
CA MET A 99 1.44 1.42 -18.77
C MET A 99 0.39 1.93 -17.75
N TYR A 100 0.83 2.75 -16.79
CA TYR A 100 -0.03 3.59 -15.97
C TYR A 100 -0.39 4.90 -16.69
N GLY A 101 -1.67 5.10 -17.04
CA GLY A 101 -2.12 6.33 -17.68
C GLY A 101 -1.50 6.54 -19.07
N THR A 102 -1.04 7.76 -19.37
CA THR A 102 -0.29 8.03 -20.60
C THR A 102 1.16 7.56 -20.49
N ARG A 103 1.84 7.43 -21.63
CA ARG A 103 3.26 7.04 -21.67
C ARG A 103 4.16 7.97 -20.85
N GLU A 104 3.88 9.27 -20.87
CA GLU A 104 4.60 10.25 -20.04
C GLU A 104 4.33 10.09 -18.55
N GLN A 105 3.10 9.75 -18.17
CA GLN A 105 2.72 9.51 -16.77
C GLN A 105 3.38 8.25 -16.24
N ASP A 106 3.31 7.15 -16.99
CA ASP A 106 3.97 5.89 -16.67
C ASP A 106 5.48 6.06 -16.55
N LYS A 107 6.11 6.80 -17.47
CA LYS A 107 7.55 7.10 -17.42
C LYS A 107 7.93 7.87 -16.15
N LYS A 108 7.21 8.94 -15.82
CA LYS A 108 7.48 9.74 -14.61
C LYS A 108 7.24 8.93 -13.33
N PHE A 109 6.20 8.11 -13.33
CA PHE A 109 5.86 7.24 -12.22
C PHE A 109 6.97 6.21 -11.95
N ARG A 110 7.44 5.51 -13.00
CA ARG A 110 8.57 4.57 -12.90
C ARG A 110 9.87 5.24 -12.47
N GLN A 111 10.16 6.43 -12.98
CA GLN A 111 11.33 7.21 -12.56
C GLN A 111 11.28 7.50 -11.06
N LYS A 112 10.15 7.99 -10.55
CA LYS A 112 9.97 8.30 -9.13
C LYS A 112 10.06 7.09 -8.22
N LEU A 113 9.55 5.93 -8.66
CA LEU A 113 9.69 4.68 -7.89
C LEU A 113 11.13 4.14 -7.87
N ALA A 114 11.93 4.42 -8.89
CA ALA A 114 13.32 3.96 -9.00
C ALA A 114 14.33 4.79 -8.20
N GLU A 115 13.90 5.93 -7.63
CA GLU A 115 14.70 6.79 -6.76
C GLU A 115 14.55 6.43 -5.26
N ILE A 116 13.72 5.44 -4.93
CA ILE A 116 13.53 4.86 -3.60
C ILE A 116 14.43 3.63 -3.46
#